data_AF-A0A7Y4VCM1-F1
#
_entry.id   AF-A0A7Y4VCM1-F1
#
_cell.length_a   1.000
_cell.length_b   1.000
_cell.length_c   1.000
_cell.angle_alpha   90.00
_cell.angle_beta   90.00
_cell.angle_gamma   90.00
#
_symmetry.space_group_name_H-M   'P 1'
#
loop_
_entity.id
_entity.type
_entity.pdbx_description
1 polymer ?
#
loop_
_entity_poly.entity_id
_entity_poly.type
_entity_poly.pdbx_seq_one_letter_code
_entity_poly.pdbx_strand_id
1 'polypeptide(L)'
;MKTISKYLLITMLVTGILSMHAQQTNSVTAGNGISYTINGNANPPFTFQRGVTYVFLLSGTVSFHPFWIKSTLGGFFSGGAGAFDTGVINNGATSGSVIFTVPQSAPNTLFYQCGIHDGMHGTLDIIDPPTPAPTVKIVFINVADFITIRSTGTNGWTAFPEFMCGADGTNWTAVTGFTNNLVTGTNTTTFPRLEPICGTTNVLVRIRNEKQP
;
A
#
# COMPACT_ATOMS: atom_id res chain seq x y z
N MET A 1 5.06 53.87 -30.65
CA MET A 1 5.20 52.45 -31.07
C MET A 1 6.45 51.85 -30.42
N LYS A 2 6.27 50.92 -29.48
CA LYS A 2 7.09 49.74 -29.18
C LYS A 2 6.76 49.25 -27.76
N THR A 3 5.76 48.39 -27.66
CA THR A 3 5.50 47.57 -26.48
C THR A 3 6.56 46.45 -26.45
N ILE A 4 7.40 46.43 -25.42
CA ILE A 4 8.36 45.35 -25.19
C ILE A 4 7.65 44.30 -24.35
N SER A 5 7.27 43.18 -24.97
CA SER A 5 6.75 42.01 -24.26
C SER A 5 7.92 41.27 -23.63
N LYS A 6 7.99 41.23 -22.30
CA LYS A 6 8.94 40.40 -21.55
C LYS A 6 8.37 38.98 -21.50
N TYR A 7 8.89 38.08 -22.32
CA TYR A 7 8.62 36.65 -22.18
C TYR A 7 9.52 36.09 -21.06
N LEU A 8 8.90 35.66 -19.96
CA LEU A 8 9.56 34.83 -18.95
C LEU A 8 9.66 33.41 -19.52
N LEU A 9 10.86 33.02 -19.94
CA LEU A 9 11.15 31.66 -20.37
C LEU A 9 11.34 30.80 -19.11
N ILE A 10 10.31 30.05 -18.70
CA ILE A 10 10.46 29.00 -17.68
C ILE A 10 10.97 27.75 -18.39
N THR A 11 12.29 27.58 -18.41
CA THR A 11 12.89 26.27 -18.71
C THR A 11 12.67 25.37 -17.51
N MET A 12 11.60 24.56 -17.55
CA MET A 12 11.51 23.38 -16.70
C MET A 12 12.49 22.33 -17.22
N LEU A 13 13.69 22.31 -16.63
CA LEU A 13 14.56 21.15 -16.72
C LEU A 13 13.96 20.08 -15.82
N VAL A 14 13.06 19.25 -16.36
CA VAL A 14 12.65 18.02 -15.68
C VAL A 14 13.81 17.03 -15.81
N THR A 15 14.86 17.19 -15.01
CA THR A 15 15.73 16.06 -14.67
C THR A 15 14.95 15.19 -13.71
N GLY A 16 14.01 14.41 -14.25
CA GLY A 16 13.42 13.29 -13.57
C GLY A 16 14.49 12.24 -13.37
N ILE A 17 15.40 12.46 -12.42
CA ILE A 17 16.10 11.34 -11.80
C ILE A 17 14.99 10.60 -11.07
N LEU A 18 14.54 9.47 -11.62
CA LEU A 18 13.83 8.46 -10.84
C LEU A 18 14.78 8.05 -9.72
N SER A 19 14.72 8.75 -8.59
CA SER A 19 15.32 8.27 -7.36
C SER A 19 14.51 7.05 -6.99
N MET A 20 15.03 5.85 -7.31
CA MET A 20 14.56 4.59 -6.73
C MET A 20 14.81 4.69 -5.22
N HIS A 21 13.88 5.32 -4.50
CA HIS A 21 13.86 5.25 -3.05
C HIS A 21 13.47 3.81 -2.70
N ALA A 22 14.46 3.00 -2.35
CA ALA A 22 14.20 1.69 -1.76
C ALA A 22 13.36 1.91 -0.51
N GLN A 23 12.28 1.15 -0.36
CA GLN A 23 11.45 1.22 0.84
C GLN A 23 12.23 0.71 2.06
N GLN A 24 13.18 -0.20 1.83
CA GLN A 24 14.00 -0.79 2.88
C GLN A 24 15.37 -1.21 2.33
N THR A 25 16.42 -0.91 3.09
CA THR A 25 17.79 -1.38 2.85
C THR A 25 18.20 -2.33 3.98
N ASN A 26 18.70 -3.50 3.62
CA ASN A 26 19.10 -4.57 4.53
C ASN A 26 20.61 -4.76 4.45
N SER A 27 21.32 -4.57 5.57
CA SER A 27 22.77 -4.78 5.64
C SER A 27 23.09 -6.27 5.75
N VAL A 28 23.90 -6.79 4.83
CA VAL A 28 24.24 -8.22 4.71
C VAL A 28 25.72 -8.45 5.01
N THR A 29 25.97 -9.37 5.95
CA THR A 29 27.31 -9.87 6.27
C THR A 29 27.31 -11.40 6.28
N ALA A 30 28.50 -12.00 6.19
CA ALA A 30 28.69 -13.45 6.15
C ALA A 30 29.88 -13.89 7.03
N GLY A 31 30.18 -13.15 8.09
CA GLY A 31 31.41 -13.32 8.89
C GLY A 31 31.60 -14.68 9.56
N ASN A 32 30.54 -15.48 9.75
CA ASN A 32 30.62 -16.83 10.31
C ASN A 32 30.74 -17.93 9.23
N GLY A 33 30.67 -17.58 7.95
CA GLY A 33 30.82 -18.50 6.81
C GLY A 33 29.64 -19.44 6.53
N ILE A 34 28.66 -19.58 7.44
CA ILE A 34 27.59 -20.59 7.36
C ILE A 34 26.16 -20.01 7.39
N SER A 35 25.99 -18.74 7.77
CA SER A 35 24.73 -18.00 7.65
C SER A 35 24.96 -16.57 7.14
N TYR A 36 23.98 -16.02 6.43
CA TYR A 36 23.93 -14.57 6.26
C TYR A 36 23.48 -13.96 7.58
N THR A 37 24.23 -12.98 8.08
CA THR A 37 23.75 -12.09 9.13
C THR A 37 23.20 -10.83 8.48
N ILE A 38 21.87 -10.69 8.50
CA ILE A 38 21.14 -9.59 7.87
C ILE A 38 20.50 -8.74 8.96
N ASN A 39 20.86 -7.45 9.02
CA ASN A 39 20.44 -6.52 10.08
C ASN A 39 20.65 -7.09 11.51
N GLY A 40 21.75 -7.82 11.72
CA GLY A 40 22.10 -8.43 13.01
C GLY A 40 21.47 -9.80 13.30
N ASN A 41 20.57 -10.30 12.45
CA ASN A 41 19.92 -11.60 12.64
C ASN A 41 20.48 -12.63 11.66
N ALA A 42 20.64 -13.88 12.10
CA ALA A 42 21.08 -14.99 11.25
C ALA A 42 19.92 -15.50 10.40
N ASN A 43 20.07 -15.50 9.07
CA ASN A 43 19.10 -16.00 8.10
C ASN A 43 17.63 -15.59 8.39
N PRO A 44 17.32 -14.31 8.66
CA PRO A 44 15.96 -13.90 9.00
C PRO A 44 15.01 -14.08 7.81
N PRO A 45 13.74 -14.44 8.04
CA PRO A 45 12.71 -14.34 7.00
C PRO A 45 12.37 -12.88 6.73
N PHE A 46 11.84 -12.59 5.55
CA PHE A 46 11.28 -11.29 5.21
C PHE A 46 9.88 -11.43 4.63
N THR A 47 9.01 -10.47 4.95
CA THR A 47 7.74 -10.27 4.25
C THR A 47 7.89 -9.07 3.32
N PHE A 48 7.80 -9.31 2.02
CA PHE A 48 7.93 -8.29 0.98
C PHE A 48 6.64 -8.09 0.23
N GLN A 49 6.39 -6.85 -0.18
CA GLN A 49 5.17 -6.46 -0.87
C GLN A 49 5.41 -6.34 -2.38
N ARG A 50 4.48 -6.84 -3.19
CA ARG A 50 4.52 -6.65 -4.65
C ARG A 50 4.55 -5.16 -5.00
N GLY A 51 5.36 -4.80 -6.00
CA GLY A 51 5.56 -3.43 -6.47
C GLY A 51 6.55 -2.60 -5.65
N VAL A 52 7.11 -3.15 -4.56
CA VAL A 52 8.08 -2.46 -3.70
C VAL A 52 9.51 -2.85 -4.07
N THR A 53 10.44 -1.90 -3.92
CA THR A 53 11.89 -2.13 -4.09
C THR A 53 12.59 -2.30 -2.74
N TYR A 54 13.31 -3.42 -2.60
CA TYR A 54 14.13 -3.78 -1.46
C TYR A 54 15.60 -3.88 -1.88
N VAL A 55 16.52 -3.45 -1.01
CA VAL A 55 17.96 -3.48 -1.29
C VAL A 55 18.67 -4.33 -0.25
N PHE A 56 19.52 -5.25 -0.68
CA PHE A 56 20.49 -5.95 0.15
C PHE A 56 21.88 -5.35 -0.09
N LEU A 57 22.41 -4.68 0.92
CA LEU A 57 23.73 -4.06 0.87
C LEU A 57 24.77 -5.07 1.36
N LEU A 58 25.63 -5.53 0.46
CA LEU A 58 26.61 -6.57 0.72
C LEU A 58 27.91 -5.97 1.26
N SER A 59 28.29 -6.36 2.48
CA SER A 59 29.59 -6.03 3.06
C SER A 59 30.73 -6.84 2.43
N GLY A 60 31.99 -6.45 2.70
CA GLY A 60 33.17 -7.18 2.21
C GLY A 60 33.26 -8.65 2.68
N THR A 61 32.59 -9.00 3.79
CA THR A 61 32.52 -10.39 4.27
C THR A 61 31.75 -11.32 3.33
N VAL A 62 30.98 -10.77 2.37
CA VAL A 62 30.17 -11.53 1.39
C VAL A 62 30.98 -11.96 0.16
N SER A 63 32.26 -11.58 0.07
CA SER A 63 33.13 -11.82 -1.10
C SER A 63 33.17 -13.28 -1.61
N PHE A 64 32.98 -14.26 -0.73
CA PHE A 64 32.90 -15.70 -1.05
C PHE A 64 31.51 -16.31 -0.82
N HIS A 65 30.48 -15.48 -0.69
CA HIS A 65 29.10 -15.91 -0.40
C HIS A 65 28.12 -15.26 -1.40
N PRO A 66 28.07 -15.72 -2.66
CA PRO A 66 27.22 -15.14 -3.72
C PRO A 66 25.75 -15.07 -3.30
N PHE A 67 25.18 -13.86 -3.22
CA PHE A 67 23.82 -13.65 -2.74
C PHE A 67 22.81 -13.76 -3.88
N TRP A 68 22.04 -14.85 -3.90
CA TRP A 68 21.02 -15.10 -4.92
C TRP A 68 19.61 -14.90 -4.37
N ILE A 69 18.73 -14.29 -5.16
CA ILE A 69 17.28 -14.48 -5.06
C ILE A 69 16.90 -15.67 -5.93
N LYS A 70 16.12 -16.60 -5.37
CA LYS A 70 15.76 -17.88 -5.99
C LYS A 70 14.28 -18.20 -5.83
N SER A 71 13.72 -18.90 -6.81
CA SER A 71 12.38 -19.51 -6.74
C SER A 71 12.39 -20.89 -6.07
N THR A 72 13.54 -21.56 -6.06
CA THR A 72 13.74 -22.86 -5.43
C THR A 72 15.13 -22.90 -4.79
N LEU A 73 15.24 -23.46 -3.59
CA LEU A 73 16.53 -23.70 -2.95
C LEU A 73 17.32 -24.75 -3.73
N GLY A 74 18.63 -24.57 -3.80
CA GLY A 74 19.58 -25.56 -4.29
C GLY A 74 20.41 -26.17 -3.15
N GLY A 75 21.17 -27.22 -3.46
CA GLY A 75 22.14 -27.81 -2.54
C GLY A 75 23.47 -27.05 -2.47
N PHE A 76 24.48 -27.70 -1.89
CA PHE A 76 25.84 -27.18 -1.80
C PHE A 76 26.41 -26.88 -3.20
N PHE A 77 27.09 -25.75 -3.35
CA PHE A 77 27.59 -25.23 -4.64
C PHE A 77 26.51 -25.13 -5.75
N SER A 78 25.26 -24.84 -5.39
CA SER A 78 24.18 -24.71 -6.38
C SER A 78 24.32 -23.51 -7.33
N GLY A 79 25.19 -22.53 -7.02
CA GLY A 79 25.35 -21.31 -7.80
C GLY A 79 24.00 -20.63 -8.06
N GLY A 80 23.75 -20.27 -9.32
CA GLY A 80 22.49 -19.68 -9.79
C GLY A 80 21.38 -20.69 -10.06
N ALA A 81 21.52 -21.99 -9.73
CA ALA A 81 20.41 -22.93 -9.90
C ALA A 81 19.19 -22.48 -9.09
N GLY A 82 18.04 -22.38 -9.76
CA GLY A 82 16.80 -21.86 -9.18
C GLY A 82 16.74 -20.33 -9.07
N ALA A 83 17.68 -19.59 -9.70
CA ALA A 83 17.67 -18.13 -9.69
C ALA A 83 16.34 -17.56 -10.20
N PHE A 84 15.88 -16.52 -9.51
CA PHE A 84 14.74 -15.71 -9.91
C PHE A 84 15.25 -14.31 -10.25
N ASP A 85 15.39 -14.01 -11.54
CA ASP A 85 16.02 -12.76 -12.01
C ASP A 85 15.02 -11.65 -12.29
N THR A 86 13.72 -11.95 -12.37
CA THR A 86 12.68 -10.97 -12.69
C THR A 86 12.59 -9.89 -11.59
N GLY A 87 12.96 -8.66 -11.95
CA GLY A 87 12.98 -7.53 -11.01
C GLY A 87 14.21 -7.52 -10.09
N VAL A 88 15.18 -8.42 -10.30
CA VAL A 88 16.43 -8.45 -9.53
C VAL A 88 17.57 -7.84 -10.35
N ILE A 89 18.32 -6.94 -9.72
CA ILE A 89 19.55 -6.36 -10.27
C ILE A 89 20.72 -6.92 -9.45
N ASN A 90 21.79 -7.32 -10.16
CA ASN A 90 23.02 -7.83 -9.57
C ASN A 90 22.80 -9.14 -8.78
N ASN A 91 21.96 -10.03 -9.30
CA ASN A 91 21.69 -11.32 -8.66
C ASN A 91 22.96 -12.18 -8.62
N GLY A 92 23.21 -12.86 -7.49
CA GLY A 92 24.41 -13.66 -7.29
C GLY A 92 25.67 -12.85 -6.96
N ALA A 93 25.55 -11.55 -6.70
CA ALA A 93 26.70 -10.72 -6.37
C ALA A 93 27.35 -11.10 -5.04
N THR A 94 28.65 -10.80 -4.95
CA THR A 94 29.47 -10.97 -3.75
C THR A 94 29.91 -9.64 -3.13
N SER A 95 29.57 -8.52 -3.76
CA SER A 95 29.85 -7.15 -3.29
C SER A 95 28.85 -6.16 -3.88
N GLY A 96 28.83 -4.94 -3.33
CA GLY A 96 27.90 -3.89 -3.76
C GLY A 96 26.49 -4.13 -3.21
N SER A 97 25.47 -4.02 -4.05
CA SER A 97 24.08 -4.26 -3.65
C SER A 97 23.36 -5.21 -4.60
N VAL A 98 22.46 -6.03 -4.04
CA VAL A 98 21.42 -6.74 -4.79
C VAL A 98 20.13 -5.96 -4.60
N ILE A 99 19.49 -5.57 -5.69
CA ILE A 99 18.25 -4.78 -5.65
C ILE A 99 17.12 -5.66 -6.15
N PHE A 100 16.06 -5.81 -5.36
CA PHE A 100 14.89 -6.59 -5.74
C PHE A 100 13.64 -5.69 -5.76
N THR A 101 13.17 -5.40 -6.96
CA THR A 101 11.85 -4.82 -7.19
C THR A 101 10.87 -5.96 -7.38
N VAL A 102 9.99 -6.19 -6.39
CA VAL A 102 9.07 -7.33 -6.41
C VAL A 102 8.07 -7.18 -7.55
N PRO A 103 8.08 -8.05 -8.58
CA PRO A 103 7.14 -7.93 -9.68
C PRO A 103 5.72 -8.29 -9.23
N GLN A 104 4.71 -7.72 -9.90
CA GLN A 104 3.30 -8.04 -9.63
C GLN A 104 2.98 -9.53 -9.85
N SER A 105 3.75 -10.22 -10.70
CA SER A 105 3.63 -11.65 -10.96
C SER A 105 4.51 -12.53 -10.07
N ALA A 106 5.17 -11.99 -9.04
CA ALA A 106 6.03 -12.77 -8.16
C ALA A 106 5.23 -13.91 -7.48
N PRO A 107 5.79 -15.13 -7.40
CA PRO A 107 5.24 -16.19 -6.55
C PRO A 107 5.10 -15.73 -5.09
N ASN A 108 4.18 -16.33 -4.33
CA ASN A 108 3.99 -15.99 -2.90
C ASN A 108 5.22 -16.34 -2.04
N THR A 109 6.10 -17.19 -2.54
CA THR A 109 7.31 -17.61 -1.82
C THR A 109 8.50 -17.58 -2.76
N LEU A 110 9.52 -16.83 -2.36
CA LEU A 110 10.86 -16.86 -2.93
C LEU A 110 11.86 -17.09 -1.80
N PHE A 111 13.13 -17.19 -2.14
CA PHE A 111 14.22 -17.37 -1.19
C PHE A 111 15.35 -16.41 -1.52
N TYR A 112 16.11 -16.01 -0.51
CA TYR A 112 17.51 -15.65 -0.74
C TYR A 112 18.38 -16.82 -0.33
N GLN A 113 19.45 -17.10 -1.07
CA GLN A 113 20.36 -18.21 -0.79
C GLN A 113 21.79 -17.91 -1.27
N CYS A 114 22.78 -18.36 -0.51
CA CYS A 114 24.17 -18.36 -0.94
C CYS A 114 24.38 -19.40 -2.05
N GLY A 115 25.07 -19.02 -3.14
CA GLY A 115 25.38 -19.96 -4.22
C GLY A 115 26.32 -21.12 -3.83
N ILE A 116 26.91 -21.08 -2.63
CA ILE A 116 27.89 -22.06 -2.16
C ILE A 116 27.36 -22.87 -0.98
N HIS A 117 26.91 -22.19 0.08
CA HIS A 117 26.49 -22.84 1.32
C HIS A 117 24.98 -23.00 1.33
N ASP A 118 24.51 -24.25 1.34
CA ASP A 118 23.08 -24.57 1.29
C ASP A 118 22.32 -24.04 2.50
N GLY A 119 22.93 -24.07 3.69
CA GLY A 119 22.39 -23.53 4.94
C GLY A 119 22.37 -21.99 5.04
N MET A 120 22.98 -21.26 4.10
CA MET A 120 22.92 -19.79 4.05
C MET A 120 21.72 -19.32 3.25
N HIS A 121 20.52 -19.44 3.81
CA HIS A 121 19.30 -19.05 3.11
C HIS A 121 18.22 -18.57 4.07
N GLY A 122 17.22 -17.87 3.52
CA GLY A 122 15.99 -17.55 4.22
C GLY A 122 14.83 -17.34 3.25
N THR A 123 13.62 -17.29 3.80
CA THR A 123 12.39 -17.16 3.02
C THR A 123 12.03 -15.69 2.78
N LEU A 124 11.50 -15.43 1.59
CA LEU A 124 10.86 -14.18 1.20
C LEU A 124 9.37 -14.45 0.96
N ASP A 125 8.55 -14.10 1.94
CA ASP A 125 7.09 -14.20 1.84
C ASP A 125 6.56 -12.99 1.09
N ILE A 126 6.00 -13.22 -0.10
CA ILE A 126 5.52 -12.17 -0.99
C ILE A 126 4.02 -11.96 -0.79
N ILE A 127 3.66 -10.76 -0.34
CA ILE A 127 2.28 -10.34 -0.10
C ILE A 127 1.84 -9.28 -1.11
N ASP A 128 0.53 -9.20 -1.30
CA ASP A 128 -0.06 -8.07 -2.02
C ASP A 128 -0.02 -6.81 -1.16
N PRO A 129 0.05 -5.62 -1.79
CA PRO A 129 -0.25 -4.39 -1.08
C PRO A 129 -1.61 -4.48 -0.40
N PRO A 130 -1.80 -3.83 0.77
CA PRO A 130 -3.13 -3.67 1.31
C PRO A 130 -4.02 -3.04 0.24
N THR A 131 -5.16 -3.67 -0.04
CA THR A 131 -6.13 -3.15 -0.99
C THR A 131 -6.50 -1.73 -0.55
N PRO A 132 -6.34 -0.69 -1.39
CA PRO A 132 -6.73 0.65 -1.02
C PRO A 132 -8.18 0.64 -0.54
N ALA A 133 -8.46 1.28 0.61
CA ALA A 133 -9.82 1.39 1.08
C ALA A 133 -10.70 1.99 -0.03
N PRO A 134 -11.89 1.42 -0.31
CA PRO A 134 -12.75 1.93 -1.37
C PRO A 134 -13.05 3.40 -1.11
N THR A 135 -12.76 4.26 -2.10
CA THR A 135 -13.05 5.69 -1.97
C THR A 135 -14.55 5.91 -2.16
N VAL A 136 -15.22 6.24 -1.06
CA VAL A 136 -16.65 6.62 -1.05
C VAL A 136 -16.75 8.13 -1.21
N LYS A 137 -17.51 8.57 -2.21
CA LYS A 137 -17.78 9.99 -2.48
C LYS A 137 -19.26 10.23 -2.42
N ILE A 138 -19.69 11.26 -1.71
CA ILE A 138 -21.05 11.78 -1.87
C ILE A 138 -21.11 12.48 -3.23
N VAL A 139 -21.97 11.99 -4.11
CA VAL A 139 -22.12 12.51 -5.47
C VAL A 139 -23.39 13.36 -5.63
N PHE A 140 -24.32 13.24 -4.68
CA PHE A 140 -25.58 13.97 -4.71
C PHE A 140 -26.20 14.08 -3.32
N ILE A 141 -26.78 15.23 -3.03
CA ILE A 141 -27.62 15.48 -1.84
C ILE A 141 -28.87 16.20 -2.33
N ASN A 142 -30.04 15.71 -1.91
CA ASN A 142 -31.33 16.39 -2.08
C ASN A 142 -32.02 16.51 -0.74
N VAL A 143 -32.56 17.70 -0.45
CA VAL A 143 -33.30 18.00 0.78
C VAL A 143 -34.70 18.45 0.38
N ALA A 144 -35.65 17.54 0.44
CA ALA A 144 -37.07 17.79 0.17
C ALA A 144 -37.91 17.24 1.33
N ASP A 145 -39.05 16.60 1.06
CA ASP A 145 -39.84 15.88 2.06
C ASP A 145 -39.04 14.75 2.72
N PHE A 146 -38.14 14.15 1.94
CA PHE A 146 -37.08 13.27 2.41
C PHE A 146 -35.72 13.87 2.09
N ILE A 147 -34.74 13.53 2.92
CA ILE A 147 -33.34 13.75 2.62
C ILE A 147 -32.84 12.52 1.85
N THR A 148 -32.24 12.74 0.70
CA THR A 148 -31.64 11.70 -0.14
C THR A 148 -30.17 12.01 -0.37
N ILE A 149 -29.31 11.03 -0.11
CA ILE A 149 -27.87 11.12 -0.32
C ILE A 149 -27.47 9.99 -1.24
N ARG A 150 -26.79 10.31 -2.34
CA ARG A 150 -26.18 9.29 -3.19
C ARG A 150 -24.68 9.35 -3.02
N SER A 151 -24.08 8.18 -2.89
CA SER A 151 -22.63 8.06 -2.79
C SER A 151 -22.10 6.86 -3.54
N THR A 152 -20.85 6.95 -4.00
CA THR A 152 -20.15 5.82 -4.62
C THR A 152 -19.90 4.76 -3.56
N GLY A 153 -20.10 3.49 -3.90
CA GLY A 153 -19.86 2.38 -2.99
C GLY A 153 -19.75 1.07 -3.74
N THR A 154 -18.85 0.20 -3.30
CA THR A 154 -18.72 -1.18 -3.79
C THR A 154 -19.02 -2.16 -2.66
N ASN A 155 -19.13 -3.45 -2.97
CA ASN A 155 -19.13 -4.54 -1.99
C ASN A 155 -20.16 -4.40 -0.85
N GLY A 156 -21.40 -4.01 -1.15
CA GLY A 156 -22.46 -3.92 -0.15
C GLY A 156 -22.37 -2.71 0.78
N TRP A 157 -21.67 -1.65 0.36
CA TRP A 157 -21.60 -0.38 1.10
C TRP A 157 -22.98 0.11 1.54
N THR A 158 -23.09 0.46 2.82
CA THR A 158 -24.28 1.06 3.43
C THR A 158 -23.90 2.34 4.15
N ALA A 159 -24.80 3.32 4.11
CA ALA A 159 -24.67 4.55 4.88
C ALA A 159 -25.53 4.49 6.13
N PHE A 160 -24.98 4.95 7.24
CA PHE A 160 -25.67 5.08 8.52
C PHE A 160 -25.80 6.57 8.84
N PRO A 161 -26.97 7.18 8.57
CA PRO A 161 -27.19 8.59 8.88
C PRO A 161 -27.39 8.78 10.38
N GLU A 162 -26.74 9.82 10.89
CA GLU A 162 -26.89 10.31 12.26
C GLU A 162 -27.16 11.80 12.23
N PHE A 163 -27.80 12.29 13.29
CA PHE A 163 -28.19 13.68 13.40
C PHE A 163 -27.96 14.25 14.78
N MET A 164 -27.92 15.57 14.82
CA MET A 164 -27.79 16.35 16.04
C MET A 164 -28.70 17.58 15.94
N CYS A 165 -29.46 17.83 17.00
CA CYS A 165 -30.34 18.97 17.11
C CYS A 165 -29.57 20.16 17.69
N GLY A 166 -29.39 21.22 16.92
CA GLY A 166 -28.58 22.40 17.28
C GLY A 166 -27.11 22.26 16.87
N ALA A 167 -26.47 23.38 16.54
CA ALA A 167 -25.04 23.44 16.20
C ALA A 167 -24.11 23.30 17.42
N ASP A 168 -24.67 23.49 18.61
CA ASP A 168 -24.06 23.37 19.92
C ASP A 168 -24.35 22.03 20.60
N GLY A 169 -25.11 21.14 19.94
CA GLY A 169 -25.34 19.79 20.44
C GLY A 169 -24.04 19.01 20.66
N THR A 170 -24.07 18.04 21.57
CA THR A 170 -22.91 17.20 21.90
C THR A 170 -23.10 15.73 21.52
N ASN A 171 -24.34 15.31 21.22
CA ASN A 171 -24.69 13.92 21.01
C ASN A 171 -25.26 13.68 19.61
N TRP A 172 -24.62 12.78 18.87
CA TRP A 172 -25.13 12.27 17.61
C TRP A 172 -26.09 11.12 17.86
N THR A 173 -27.28 11.21 17.28
CA THR A 173 -28.33 10.19 17.38
C THR A 173 -28.50 9.51 16.04
N ALA A 174 -28.64 8.18 16.02
CA ALA A 174 -28.95 7.45 14.80
C ALA A 174 -30.33 7.83 14.26
N VAL A 175 -30.43 8.06 12.96
CA VAL A 175 -31.74 8.21 12.32
C VAL A 175 -32.42 6.85 12.30
N THR A 176 -33.63 6.75 12.85
CA THR A 176 -34.46 5.55 12.76
C THR A 176 -35.37 5.68 11.55
N GLY A 177 -35.43 4.64 10.69
CA GLY A 177 -36.25 4.69 9.46
C GLY A 177 -35.56 5.28 8.23
N PHE A 178 -34.29 4.93 8.00
CA PHE A 178 -33.61 5.17 6.73
C PHE A 178 -33.58 3.91 5.87
N THR A 179 -33.44 4.09 4.56
CA THR A 179 -33.18 3.00 3.61
C THR A 179 -31.84 3.18 2.92
N ASN A 180 -31.24 2.08 2.47
CA ASN A 180 -30.10 2.06 1.56
C ASN A 180 -30.47 1.20 0.36
N ASN A 181 -30.21 1.71 -0.84
CA ASN A 181 -30.37 0.97 -2.08
C ASN A 181 -29.11 1.11 -2.96
N LEU A 182 -28.29 0.07 -2.97
CA LEU A 182 -27.05 0.00 -3.76
C LEU A 182 -27.35 -0.54 -5.15
N VAL A 183 -27.24 0.32 -6.17
CA VAL A 183 -27.44 -0.03 -7.58
C VAL A 183 -26.21 0.42 -8.37
N THR A 184 -25.60 -0.51 -9.10
CA THR A 184 -24.48 -0.24 -10.02
C THR A 184 -23.38 0.65 -9.42
N GLY A 185 -22.93 0.34 -8.20
CA GLY A 185 -21.83 1.05 -7.54
C GLY A 185 -22.21 2.41 -6.92
N THR A 186 -23.49 2.78 -6.91
CA THR A 186 -24.00 3.96 -6.22
C THR A 186 -25.06 3.53 -5.21
N ASN A 187 -24.85 3.86 -3.95
CA ASN A 187 -25.88 3.66 -2.93
C ASN A 187 -26.65 4.95 -2.70
N THR A 188 -27.96 4.80 -2.65
CA THR A 188 -28.91 5.87 -2.36
C THR A 188 -29.48 5.65 -0.97
N THR A 189 -29.13 6.56 -0.06
CA THR A 189 -29.64 6.59 1.31
C THR A 189 -30.76 7.61 1.42
N THR A 190 -31.92 7.20 1.91
CA THR A 190 -33.08 8.09 2.08
C THR A 190 -33.60 8.02 3.50
N PHE A 191 -33.91 9.16 4.08
CA PHE A 191 -34.48 9.28 5.44
C PHE A 191 -35.35 10.54 5.58
N PRO A 192 -36.31 10.55 6.52
CA PRO A 192 -37.21 11.69 6.67
C PRO A 192 -36.47 12.97 7.10
N ARG A 193 -37.14 14.10 6.93
CA ARG A 193 -36.74 15.36 7.55
C ARG A 193 -36.70 15.22 9.07
N LEU A 194 -35.72 15.86 9.69
CA LEU A 194 -35.34 15.66 11.09
C LEU A 194 -35.70 16.86 11.97
N GLU A 195 -36.06 17.98 11.36
CA GLU A 195 -36.59 19.17 12.02
C GLU A 195 -37.81 18.88 12.90
N PRO A 196 -38.77 18.02 12.49
CA PRO A 196 -39.90 17.66 13.35
C PRO A 196 -39.48 16.93 14.63
N ILE A 197 -38.38 16.15 14.57
CA ILE A 197 -37.83 15.44 15.73
C ILE A 197 -37.09 16.42 16.63
N CYS A 198 -36.32 17.33 16.03
CA CYS A 198 -35.51 18.29 16.76
C CYS A 198 -36.29 19.50 17.30
N GLY A 199 -37.49 19.79 16.77
CA GLY A 199 -38.23 21.01 17.07
C GLY A 199 -37.52 22.29 16.59
N THR A 200 -36.53 22.17 15.70
CA THR A 200 -35.71 23.27 15.18
C THR A 200 -35.26 22.99 13.75
N THR A 201 -35.02 24.03 12.98
CA THR A 201 -34.41 23.94 11.64
C THR A 201 -32.89 23.75 11.68
N ASN A 202 -32.27 23.98 12.84
CA ASN A 202 -30.83 23.82 13.01
C ASN A 202 -30.52 22.34 13.28
N VAL A 203 -30.44 21.54 12.21
CA VAL A 203 -30.09 20.13 12.30
C VAL A 203 -28.79 19.87 11.56
N LEU A 204 -27.84 19.22 12.22
CA LEU A 204 -26.66 18.69 11.56
C LEU A 204 -26.86 17.21 11.26
N VAL A 205 -26.40 16.81 10.09
CA VAL A 205 -26.43 15.42 9.64
C VAL A 205 -25.01 15.00 9.32
N ARG A 206 -24.64 13.79 9.73
CA ARG A 206 -23.41 13.13 9.27
C ARG A 206 -23.73 11.73 8.77
N ILE A 207 -22.89 11.24 7.87
CA ILE A 207 -23.02 9.91 7.28
C ILE A 207 -21.81 9.08 7.68
N ARG A 208 -22.07 7.90 8.25
CA ARG A 208 -21.03 6.93 8.62
C ARG A 208 -21.03 5.73 7.69
N ASN A 209 -19.89 5.05 7.66
CA ASN A 209 -19.66 3.77 6.97
C ASN A 209 -19.84 2.55 7.90
N GLU A 210 -20.28 2.76 9.14
CA GLU A 210 -20.53 1.71 10.15
C GLU A 210 -21.62 2.17 11.12
N LYS A 211 -22.41 1.23 11.65
CA LYS A 211 -23.36 1.48 12.73
C LYS A 211 -22.59 1.62 14.05
N GLN A 212 -22.91 2.62 14.87
CA GLN A 212 -22.38 2.66 16.24
C GLN A 212 -22.84 1.44 17.04
N PRO A 213 -21.98 0.90 17.92
CA PRO A 213 -22.37 -0.15 18.85
C PRO A 213 -23.52 0.28 19.76
#